data_AF-A0A4Q2Y0P4-F1
#
_entry.id   AF-A0A4Q2Y0P4-F1
#
_cell.length_a   1.000
_cell.length_b   1.000
_cell.length_c   1.000
_cell.angle_alpha   90.00
_cell.angle_beta   90.00
_cell.angle_gamma   90.00
#
_symmetry.space_group_name_H-M   'P 1'
#
loop_
_entity.id
_entity.type
_entity.pdbx_description
1 polymer ?
#
loop_
_entity_poly.entity_id
_entity_poly.type
_entity_poly.pdbx_seq_one_letter_code
_entity_poly.pdbx_strand_id
1 'polypeptide(L)'
;MLDRVELDFSFDRPARFVDMEGGETLLADPPMIASRYQEAVKKYLAEMDEMVRTTGVDYQRVLMSEPFGEVLARFLLSRLQSKGRR
;
A
#
# COMPACT_ATOMS: atom_id res chain seq x y z
N MET A 1 -2.80 -0.20 4.26
CA MET A 1 -3.58 -1.23 3.55
C MET A 1 -3.58 -0.83 2.09
N LEU A 2 -3.29 -1.73 1.16
CA LEU A 2 -3.17 -1.42 -0.28
C LEU A 2 -4.10 -2.30 -1.09
N ASP A 3 -4.65 -1.78 -2.19
CA ASP A 3 -5.34 -2.63 -3.16
C ASP A 3 -4.32 -3.30 -4.08
N ARG A 4 -4.60 -4.55 -4.48
CA ARG A 4 -3.79 -5.28 -5.45
C ARG A 4 -3.83 -4.60 -6.83
N VAL A 5 -4.96 -4.00 -7.20
CA VAL A 5 -5.08 -3.26 -8.46
C VAL A 5 -4.15 -2.05 -8.53
N GLU A 6 -3.81 -1.42 -7.40
CA GLU A 6 -2.86 -0.31 -7.37
C GLU A 6 -1.41 -0.80 -7.58
N LEU A 7 -1.09 -1.98 -7.07
CA LEU A 7 0.24 -2.58 -7.24
C LEU A 7 0.45 -3.10 -8.66
N ASP A 8 -0.56 -3.79 -9.20
CA ASP A 8 -0.50 -4.45 -10.49
C ASP A 8 -0.93 -3.51 -11.64
N PHE A 9 -1.59 -2.39 -11.32
CA PHE A 9 -2.13 -1.38 -12.24
C PHE A 9 -2.94 -1.97 -13.41
N SER A 10 -3.83 -2.93 -13.13
CA SER A 10 -4.61 -3.64 -14.14
C SER A 10 -5.84 -2.87 -14.67
N PHE A 11 -5.75 -1.53 -14.71
CA PHE A 11 -6.78 -0.68 -15.28
C PHE A 11 -6.80 -0.78 -16.81
N ASP A 12 -7.87 -1.32 -17.38
CA ASP A 12 -8.01 -1.63 -18.81
C ASP A 12 -8.92 -0.65 -19.57
N ARG A 13 -9.55 0.29 -18.86
CA ARG A 13 -10.50 1.28 -19.41
C ARG A 13 -10.18 2.68 -18.93
N PRO A 14 -10.34 3.71 -19.78
CA PRO A 14 -10.25 5.10 -19.36
C PRO A 14 -11.07 5.34 -18.10
N ALA A 15 -10.39 5.77 -17.04
CA ALA A 15 -10.97 5.93 -15.72
C ALA A 15 -10.81 7.38 -15.26
N ARG A 16 -11.86 7.88 -14.62
CA ARG A 16 -11.83 9.17 -13.95
C ARG A 16 -11.20 8.95 -12.57
N PHE A 17 -9.98 9.44 -12.37
CA PHE A 17 -9.36 9.42 -11.05
C PHE A 17 -9.85 10.63 -10.28
N VAL A 18 -10.31 10.38 -9.05
CA VAL A 18 -10.70 11.44 -8.12
C VAL A 18 -9.64 11.46 -7.03
N ASP A 19 -9.02 12.62 -6.86
CA ASP A 19 -8.09 12.83 -5.76
C ASP A 19 -8.83 12.68 -4.42
N MET A 20 -8.24 11.90 -3.50
CA MET A 20 -8.81 11.63 -2.20
C MET A 20 -8.64 12.80 -1.21
N GLU A 21 -7.75 13.76 -1.48
CA GLU A 21 -7.49 14.89 -0.58
C GLU A 21 -8.27 16.16 -0.97
N GLY A 22 -8.33 16.50 -2.26
CA GLY A 22 -8.93 17.74 -2.77
C GLY A 22 -10.18 17.57 -3.63
N GLY A 23 -10.54 16.35 -4.04
CA GLY A 23 -11.69 16.09 -4.92
C GLY A 23 -11.50 16.54 -6.37
N GLU A 24 -10.29 16.97 -6.74
CA GLU A 24 -9.95 17.26 -8.13
C GLU A 24 -10.05 15.98 -8.97
N THR A 25 -10.53 16.15 -10.19
CA THR A 25 -10.70 15.03 -11.11
C THR A 25 -9.62 15.03 -12.17
N LEU A 26 -8.85 13.96 -12.24
CA LEU A 26 -7.89 13.70 -13.30
C LEU A 26 -8.49 12.72 -14.33
N LEU A 27 -8.65 13.20 -15.56
CA LEU A 27 -8.88 12.33 -16.72
C LEU A 27 -7.52 11.79 -17.15
N ALA A 28 -7.26 10.52 -16.85
CA ALA A 28 -6.04 9.84 -17.28
C ALA A 28 -6.38 8.66 -18.18
N ASP A 29 -5.55 8.47 -19.21
CA ASP A 29 -5.55 7.25 -20.01
C ASP A 29 -4.65 6.21 -19.30
N PRO A 30 -5.20 5.13 -18.72
CA PRO A 30 -4.45 4.23 -17.85
C PRO A 30 -3.16 3.65 -18.48
N PRO A 31 -3.16 3.19 -19.74
CA PRO A 31 -1.94 2.71 -20.40
C PRO A 31 -0.83 3.76 -20.46
N MET A 32 -1.18 5.05 -20.58
CA MET A 32 -0.18 6.13 -20.65
C MET A 32 0.47 6.42 -19.29
N ILE A 33 -0.27 6.23 -18.19
CA ILE A 33 0.21 6.57 -16.84
C ILE A 33 0.72 5.37 -16.05
N ALA A 34 0.42 4.14 -16.49
CA ALA A 34 0.68 2.90 -15.76
C ALA A 34 2.14 2.77 -15.27
N SER A 35 3.11 2.94 -16.18
CA SER A 35 4.53 2.81 -15.82
C SER A 35 4.94 3.83 -14.75
N ARG A 36 4.56 5.09 -14.94
CA ARG A 36 4.91 6.18 -14.03
C ARG A 36 4.25 6.01 -12.67
N TYR A 37 3.00 5.56 -12.64
CA TYR A 37 2.29 5.28 -11.39
C TYR A 37 2.94 4.11 -10.64
N GLN A 38 3.22 3.00 -11.32
CA GLN A 38 3.88 1.85 -10.70
C GLN A 38 5.27 2.21 -10.16
N GLU A 39 6.05 3.03 -10.87
CA GLU A 39 7.33 3.55 -10.40
C GLU A 39 7.17 4.42 -9.15
N ALA A 40 6.22 5.35 -9.16
CA ALA A 40 5.94 6.22 -8.02
C ALA A 40 5.50 5.42 -6.79
N VAL A 41 4.60 4.44 -6.95
CA VAL A 41 4.14 3.56 -5.87
C VAL A 41 5.28 2.71 -5.33
N LYS A 42 6.10 2.10 -6.21
CA LYS A 42 7.27 1.32 -5.76
C LYS A 42 8.26 2.18 -4.97
N LYS A 43 8.52 3.40 -5.42
CA LYS A 43 9.39 4.35 -4.71
C LYS A 43 8.83 4.69 -3.33
N TYR A 44 7.56 5.06 -3.26
CA TYR A 44 6.88 5.36 -1.99
C TYR A 44 6.96 4.19 -1.00
N LEU A 45 6.73 2.97 -1.48
CA LEU A 45 6.79 1.78 -0.62
C LEU A 45 8.20 1.47 -0.13
N ALA A 46 9.23 1.73 -0.95
CA ALA A 46 10.63 1.58 -0.55
C ALA A 46 11.01 2.60 0.53
N GLU A 47 10.61 3.87 0.36
CA GLU A 47 10.84 4.94 1.35
C GLU A 47 10.12 4.64 2.68
N MET A 48 8.89 4.11 2.63
CA MET A 48 8.20 3.64 3.84
C MET A 48 8.93 2.49 4.53
N ASP A 49 9.41 1.48 3.80
CA ASP A 49 10.14 0.34 4.39
C ASP A 49 11.44 0.81 5.08
N GLU A 50 12.16 1.75 4.46
CA GLU A 50 13.36 2.35 5.03
C GLU A 50 13.05 3.14 6.31
N MET A 51 12.00 3.97 6.30
CA MET A 51 11.57 4.74 7.48
C MET A 51 11.16 3.83 8.64
N VAL A 52 10.41 2.76 8.35
CA VAL A 52 9.98 1.80 9.37
C VAL A 52 11.17 1.11 10.02
N ARG A 53 12.13 0.64 9.21
CA ARG A 53 13.34 -0.04 9.70
C ARG A 53 14.20 0.87 10.58
N THR A 54 14.24 2.16 10.28
CA THR A 54 15.09 3.12 11.00
C THR A 54 14.44 3.70 12.25
N THR A 55 13.11 3.70 12.35
CA THR A 55 12.36 4.30 13.46
C THR A 55 11.93 3.30 14.55
N GLY A 56 12.12 1.99 14.33
CA GLY A 56 11.74 0.95 15.29
C GLY A 56 10.21 0.84 15.48
N VAL A 57 9.44 1.35 14.51
CA VAL A 57 7.98 1.27 14.50
C VAL A 57 7.56 -0.09 13.92
N ASP A 58 6.62 -0.75 14.59
CA ASP A 58 5.99 -1.97 14.06
C ASP A 58 5.03 -1.59 12.91
N TYR A 59 5.49 -1.78 11.67
CA TYR A 59 4.66 -1.60 10.47
C TYR A 59 4.29 -2.94 9.86
N GLN A 60 3.02 -3.07 9.48
CA GLN A 60 2.52 -4.23 8.76
C GLN A 60 1.79 -3.79 7.50
N ARG A 61 2.37 -4.13 6.35
CA ARG A 61 1.70 -3.96 5.06
C ARG A 61 0.68 -5.07 4.86
N VAL A 62 -0.54 -4.68 4.50
CA VAL A 62 -1.69 -5.58 4.34
C VAL A 62 -2.41 -5.24 3.05
N LEU A 63 -2.82 -6.26 2.30
CA LEU A 63 -3.65 -6.08 1.11
C LEU A 63 -5.13 -6.04 1.50
N MET A 64 -5.93 -5.28 0.74
CA MET A 64 -7.39 -5.24 0.88
C MET A 64 -8.05 -6.61 0.65
N SER A 65 -7.36 -7.50 -0.07
CA SER A 65 -7.81 -8.87 -0.35
C SER A 65 -7.50 -9.88 0.76
N GLU A 66 -6.70 -9.50 1.78
CA GLU A 66 -6.38 -10.41 2.88
C GLU A 66 -7.57 -10.52 3.86
N PRO A 67 -7.90 -11.75 4.33
CA PRO A 67 -8.91 -11.92 5.37
C PRO A 67 -8.53 -11.15 6.63
N PHE A 68 -9.44 -10.28 7.09
CA PHE A 68 -9.19 -9.41 8.26
C PHE A 68 -8.74 -10.18 9.52
N GLY A 69 -9.32 -11.35 9.76
CA GLY A 69 -8.96 -12.19 10.91
C GLY A 69 -7.51 -12.67 10.89
N GLU A 70 -6.98 -13.01 9.71
CA GLU A 70 -5.58 -13.44 9.55
C GLU A 70 -4.62 -12.27 9.75
N VAL A 71 -4.97 -11.10 9.20
CA VAL A 71 -4.21 -9.86 9.39
C VAL A 71 -4.11 -9.52 10.88
N LEU A 72 -5.25 -9.54 11.59
CA LEU A 72 -5.30 -9.22 13.01
C LEU A 72 -4.53 -10.24 13.86
N ALA A 73 -4.67 -11.54 13.57
CA ALA A 73 -3.93 -12.59 14.27
C ALA A 73 -2.42 -12.41 14.11
N ARG A 74 -1.95 -12.17 12.87
CA ARG A 74 -0.53 -11.94 12.56
C ARG A 74 0.02 -10.71 13.28
N PHE A 75 -0.75 -9.63 13.33
CA PHE A 75 -0.40 -8.41 14.07
C PHE A 75 -0.27 -8.67 15.59
N LEU A 76 -1.24 -9.35 16.19
CA LEU A 76 -1.21 -9.65 17.63
C LEU A 76 -0.06 -10.60 17.99
N LEU A 77 0.24 -11.59 17.14
CA LEU A 77 1.36 -12.51 17.33
C LEU A 77 2.71 -11.81 17.23
N SER A 78 2.92 -10.91 16.26
CA SER A 78 4.20 -10.18 16.14
C SER A 78 4.47 -9.33 17.39
N ARG A 79 3.42 -8.73 17.96
CA ARG A 79 3.51 -7.92 19.16
C ARG A 79 3.83 -8.73 20.43
N LEU A 80 3.27 -9.94 20.54
CA LEU A 80 3.60 -10.86 21.65
C LEU A 80 5.06 -11.32 21.58
N GLN A 81 5.58 -11.60 20.39
CA GLN A 81 6.98 -12.00 20.19
C GLN A 81 7.95 -10.83 20.46
N SER A 82 7.60 -9.62 20.04
CA SER A 82 8.34 -8.38 20.35
C SER A 82 8.48 -8.15 21.86
N LYS A 83 7.41 -8.44 22.64
CA LYS A 83 7.40 -8.27 24.10
C LYS A 83 8.25 -9.30 24.85
N GLY A 84 8.51 -10.48 24.27
CA GLY A 84 9.32 -11.55 24.88
C GLY A 84 10.82 -11.45 24.60
N ARG A 85 11.26 -10.46 23.82
CA ARG A 85 12.66 -10.27 23.41
C ARG A 85 13.38 -9.14 24.20
N ARG A 86 12.77 -8.70 25.30
CA ARG A 86 13.31 -7.72 26.26
C ARG A 86 13.73 -8.41 27.54
#